data_AF-A0A5N7ZA53-F1
#
_entry.id   AF-A0A5N7ZA53-F1
#
_cell.length_a   1.000
_cell.length_b   1.000
_cell.length_c   1.000
_cell.angle_alpha   90.00
_cell.angle_beta   90.00
_cell.angle_gamma   90.00
#
_symmetry.space_group_name_H-M   'P 1'
#
loop_
_entity.id
_entity.type
_entity.pdbx_description
1 polymer ?
#
loop_
_entity_poly.entity_id
_entity_poly.type
_entity_poly.pdbx_seq_one_letter_code
_entity_poly.pdbx_strand_id
1 'polypeptide(L)' 'MTKKINLFANLKADFASGLVVFLVALPLCLGIAMASGAPLFSGIIAGVVGGIIVGYLSQSHISVSSPAAGLTA' A
#
# COMPACT_ATOMS: atom_id res chain seq x y z
N MET A 1 15.35 -27.98 5.78
CA MET A 1 14.36 -28.40 6.80
C MET A 1 13.74 -27.15 7.40
N THR A 2 12.50 -26.85 6.99
CA THR A 2 11.49 -25.88 7.49
C THR A 2 12.00 -24.63 8.23
N LYS A 3 12.17 -23.52 7.50
CA LYS A 3 12.30 -22.18 8.07
C LYS A 3 10.99 -21.86 8.80
N LYS A 4 10.98 -21.91 10.15
CA LYS A 4 9.85 -21.42 10.95
C LYS A 4 9.67 -19.94 10.63
N ILE A 5 8.64 -19.63 9.84
CA ILE A 5 8.22 -18.27 9.57
C ILE A 5 7.55 -17.80 10.87
N ASN A 6 8.31 -17.15 11.74
CA ASN A 6 7.76 -16.55 12.96
C ASN A 6 6.98 -15.29 12.55
N LEU A 7 5.78 -15.50 12.03
CA LEU A 7 4.86 -14.44 11.56
C LEU A 7 4.56 -13.42 12.68
N PHE A 8 4.66 -13.84 13.94
CA PHE A 8 4.37 -13.04 15.12
C PHE A 8 5.62 -12.40 15.77
N ALA A 9 6.83 -12.68 15.30
CA ALA A 9 8.04 -12.10 15.90
C ALA A 9 8.19 -10.60 15.59
N ASN A 10 7.74 -10.16 14.41
CA ASN A 10 7.89 -8.78 13.94
C ASN A 10 6.58 -7.97 14.00
N LEU A 11 5.50 -8.52 14.56
CA LEU A 11 4.16 -7.91 14.55
C LEU A 11 4.15 -6.44 15.03
N LYS A 12 4.97 -6.10 16.03
CA LYS A 12 5.11 -4.74 16.55
C LYS A 12 5.79 -3.79 15.55
N ALA A 13 6.79 -4.29 14.82
CA ALA A 13 7.51 -3.54 13.80
C ALA A 13 6.69 -3.41 12.51
N ASP A 14 6.00 -4.48 12.09
CA ASP A 14 5.08 -4.49 10.95
C ASP A 14 3.90 -3.54 11.16
N PHE A 15 3.34 -3.50 12.38
CA PHE A 15 2.24 -2.56 12.70
C PHE A 15 2.68 -1.10 12.64
N ALA A 16 3.83 -0.78 13.24
CA ALA A 16 4.39 0.58 13.19
C ALA A 16 4.73 0.99 11.75
N SER A 17 5.34 0.09 10.98
CA SER A 17 5.73 0.34 9.58
C SER A 17 4.51 0.49 8.67
N GLY A 18 3.47 -0.35 8.85
CA GLY A 18 2.21 -0.26 8.12
C GLY A 18 1.46 1.05 8.41
N LEU A 19 1.45 1.50 9.67
CA LEU A 19 0.82 2.77 10.04
C LEU A 19 1.54 3.97 9.40
N VAL A 20 2.88 3.99 9.41
CA VAL A 20 3.68 5.04 8.78
C VAL A 20 3.47 5.05 7.27
N VAL A 21 3.47 3.88 6.62
CA VAL A 21 3.21 3.75 5.19
C VAL A 21 1.80 4.23 4.84
N PHE A 22 0.79 3.90 5.64
CA PHE A 22 -0.58 4.37 5.44
C PHE A 22 -0.67 5.91 5.51
N LEU A 23 -0.04 6.52 6.50
CA LEU A 23 0.00 7.97 6.67
C LEU A 23 0.73 8.71 5.54
N VAL A 24 1.72 8.07 4.90
CA VAL A 24 2.41 8.61 3.72
C VAL A 24 1.65 8.32 2.42
N ALA A 25 1.00 7.16 2.31
CA ALA A 25 0.27 6.75 1.12
C ALA A 25 -1.06 7.50 0.94
N LEU A 26 -1.76 7.84 2.01
CA LEU A 26 -2.99 8.64 1.97
C LEU A 26 -2.81 9.99 1.26
N PRO A 27 -1.87 10.87 1.67
CA PRO A 27 -1.65 12.15 1.00
C PRO A 27 -1.16 11.96 -0.44
N LEU A 28 -0.38 10.91 -0.73
CA LEU A 28 0.04 10.58 -2.08
C LEU A 28 -1.16 10.23 -2.99
N CYS A 29 -2.08 9.37 -2.51
CA CYS A 29 -3.28 8.99 -3.25
C CYS A 29 -4.25 10.16 -3.45
N LEU A 30 -4.42 11.03 -2.44
CA LEU A 30 -5.22 12.25 -2.56
C LEU A 30 -4.61 13.25 -3.54
N GLY A 31 -3.28 13.44 -3.51
CA GLY A 31 -2.57 14.35 -4.42
C GLY A 31 -2.67 13.89 -5.88
N ILE A 32 -2.53 12.58 -6.13
CA ILE A 32 -2.72 11.95 -7.44
C ILE A 32 -4.16 12.12 -7.93
N ALA A 33 -5.17 11.88 -7.08
CA ALA A 33 -6.57 12.04 -7.44
C ALA A 33 -6.92 13.50 -7.79
N MET A 34 -6.44 14.45 -6.99
CA MET A 34 -6.59 15.89 -7.25
C MET A 34 -5.91 16.32 -8.55
N ALA A 35 -4.70 15.83 -8.83
CA ALA A 35 -3.96 16.14 -10.05
C ALA A 35 -4.67 15.61 -11.31
N SER A 36 -5.26 14.42 -11.23
CA SER A 36 -5.96 13.80 -12.38
C SER A 36 -7.43 14.23 -12.53
N GLY A 37 -7.91 15.21 -11.75
CA GLY A 37 -9.30 15.67 -11.78
C GLY A 37 -10.34 14.62 -11.37
N ALA A 38 -9.90 13.50 -10.79
CA ALA A 38 -10.74 12.39 -10.39
C ALA A 38 -11.23 12.58 -8.95
N PRO A 39 -12.40 12.03 -8.58
CA PRO A 39 -12.89 12.10 -7.21
C PRO A 39 -11.86 11.47 -6.25
N LEU A 40 -11.56 12.16 -5.16
CA LEU A 40 -10.59 11.74 -4.12
C LEU A 40 -10.82 10.29 -3.65
N PHE A 41 -12.09 9.88 -3.63
CA PHE A 41 -12.52 8.54 -3.26
C PHE A 41 -11.95 7.45 -4.19
N SER A 42 -11.76 7.75 -5.48
CA SER A 42 -11.19 6.83 -6.48
C SER A 42 -9.71 6.53 -6.17
N GLY A 43 -8.93 7.53 -5.75
CA GLY A 43 -7.54 7.34 -5.35
C GLY A 43 -7.38 6.42 -4.13
N ILE A 44 -8.29 6.55 -3.16
CA ILE A 44 -8.31 5.68 -1.98
C ILE A 44 -8.71 4.26 -2.37
N ILE A 45 -9.76 4.08 -3.17
CA ILE A 45 -10.18 2.75 -3.64
C ILE A 45 -9.06 2.07 -4.45
N ALA A 46 -8.43 2.79 -5.38
CA ALA A 46 -7.32 2.26 -6.17
C ALA A 46 -6.14 1.84 -5.28
N GLY A 47 -5.82 2.61 -4.24
CA GLY A 47 -4.80 2.27 -3.26
C GLY A 47 -5.13 1.02 -2.45
N VAL A 48 -6.38 0.88 -1.99
CA VAL A 48 -6.83 -0.30 -1.24
C VAL A 48 -6.84 -1.54 -2.13
N VAL A 49 -7.41 -1.45 -3.33
CA VAL A 49 -7.51 -2.58 -4.26
C VAL A 49 -6.12 -2.98 -4.78
N GLY A 50 -5.27 -2.02 -5.15
CA GLY A 50 -3.89 -2.26 -5.55
C GLY A 50 -3.07 -2.88 -4.42
N GLY A 51 -3.19 -2.36 -3.19
CA GLY A 51 -2.52 -2.90 -2.01
C GLY A 51 -2.95 -4.33 -1.66
N ILE A 52 -4.25 -4.65 -1.75
CA ILE A 52 -4.77 -6.00 -1.46
C ILE A 52 -4.38 -6.99 -2.57
N ILE A 53 -4.62 -6.65 -3.83
CA ILE A 53 -4.36 -7.56 -4.96
C ILE A 53 -2.86 -7.79 -5.13
N VAL A 54 -2.06 -6.73 -5.13
CA VAL A 54 -0.61 -6.84 -5.26
C VAL A 54 -0.01 -7.40 -3.98
N GLY A 55 -0.50 -7.06 -2.78
CA GLY A 55 -0.04 -7.66 -1.53
C GLY A 55 -0.28 -9.16 -1.47
N TYR A 56 -1.40 -9.65 -2.03
CA TYR A 56 -1.70 -11.08 -2.10
C TYR A 56 -0.87 -11.81 -3.17
N LEU A 57 -0.65 -11.18 -4.33
CA LEU A 57 0.15 -11.75 -5.42
C LEU A 57 1.66 -11.61 -5.20
N SER A 58 2.09 -10.63 -4.41
CA SER A 58 3.49 -10.34 -4.14
C SER A 58 4.04 -11.29 -3.09
N GLN A 59 4.88 -12.23 -3.54
CA GLN A 59 5.63 -13.15 -2.68
C GLN A 59 6.73 -12.46 -1.85
N SER A 60 6.78 -11.13 -1.82
CA SER A 60 7.84 -10.35 -1.18
C SER A 60 7.38 -9.72 0.13
N HIS A 61 8.11 -10.03 1.21
CA HIS A 61 7.85 -9.58 2.58
C HIS A 61 7.98 -8.06 2.81
N ILE A 62 8.43 -7.28 1.81
CA ILE A 62 8.75 -5.85 1.95
C ILE A 62 8.08 -4.98 0.87
N SER A 63 7.17 -5.56 0.07
CA SER A 63 6.59 -4.88 -1.08
C SER A 63 5.35 -4.08 -0.68
N VAL A 64 5.41 -2.76 -0.88
CA VAL A 64 4.26 -1.85 -0.73
C VAL A 64 3.82 -1.45 -2.13
N SER A 65 2.57 -1.75 -2.48
CA SER A 65 1.95 -1.33 -3.74
C SER A 65 1.08 -0.10 -3.52
N SER A 66 1.13 0.83 -4.47
CA SER A 66 0.35 2.07 -4.48
C SER A 66 0.02 2.44 -5.93
N PRO A 67 -1.00 3.28 -6.18
CA PRO A 67 -1.32 3.74 -7.53
C PRO A 67 -0.14 4.49 -8.14
N ALA A 68 0.28 4.13 -9.35
CA ALA A 68 1.44 4.75 -10.00
C ALA A 68 1.12 6.20 -10.40
N ALA A 69 1.93 7.16 -9.95
CA ALA A 69 1.79 8.57 -10.28
C ALA A 69 1.86 8.88 -11.79
N GLY A 70 2.33 7.93 -12.63
CA GLY A 70 2.36 8.06 -14.09
C GLY A 70 1.09 7.58 -14.81
N LEU A 71 0.09 7.04 -14.12
CA LEU A 71 -1.21 6.66 -14.71
C LEU A 71 -2.19 7.86 -14.75
N THR A 72 -1.82 8.99 -14.15
CA THR A 72 -2.63 10.19 -14.11
C THR A 72 -2.44 10.99 -15.40
N ALA A 73 -3.53 11.25 -16.12
CA ALA A 73 -3.58 12.24 -17.20
C ALA A 73 -3.79 13.64 -16.62
#